data_AF-A0A7X7QVQ2-F1
#
_entry.id   AF-A0A7X7QVQ2-F1
#
_cell.length_a   1.000
_cell.length_b   1.000
_cell.length_c   1.000
_cell.angle_alpha   90.00
_cell.angle_beta   90.00
_cell.angle_gamma   90.00
#
_symmetry.space_group_name_H-M   'P 1'
#
loop_
_entity.id
_entity.type
_entity.pdbx_description
1 polymer ?
#
loop_
_entity_poly.entity_id
_entity_poly.type
_entity_poly.pdbx_seq_one_letter_code
_entity_poly.pdbx_strand_id
1 'polypeptide(L)'
;GFNKKNDVFYEKEFADIGCKVYVCCVDGSYGYKGFATDVIDMIDYDYIFTCGPEPMLKAVYENSSKSGQFSFEERMGCGFGACMGCTCKTKYGYKRICKDGPVLFKEEIIW
;
A
#
# COMPACT_ATOMS: atom_id res chain seq x y z
N GLY A 1 7.24 4.87 -4.08
CA GLY A 1 7.51 6.25 -3.61
C GLY A 1 8.61 6.19 -2.57
N PHE A 2 9.51 7.18 -2.56
CA PHE A 2 10.74 7.18 -1.77
C PHE A 2 10.98 8.57 -1.17
N ASN A 3 11.87 8.69 -0.18
CA ASN A 3 12.21 10.01 0.37
C ASN A 3 13.11 10.80 -0.58
N LYS A 4 14.10 10.13 -1.20
CA LYS A 4 15.13 10.70 -2.07
C LYS A 4 15.66 9.68 -3.09
N LYS A 5 16.39 10.15 -4.09
CA LYS A 5 16.95 9.36 -5.20
C LYS A 5 17.75 8.13 -4.76
N ASN A 6 18.56 8.25 -3.71
CA ASN A 6 19.43 7.16 -3.27
C ASN A 6 18.66 6.01 -2.60
N ASP A 7 17.39 6.22 -2.25
CA ASP A 7 16.53 5.18 -1.67
C ASP A 7 15.73 4.44 -2.75
N VAL A 8 15.82 4.86 -4.02
CA VAL A 8 15.09 4.26 -5.14
C VAL A 8 15.69 2.91 -5.49
N PHE A 9 14.84 1.89 -5.57
CA PHE A 9 15.21 0.54 -5.99
C PHE A 9 14.08 -0.10 -6.80
N TYR A 10 14.39 -1.19 -7.51
CA TYR A 10 13.49 -2.00 -8.34
C TYR A 10 12.78 -1.29 -9.50
N GLU A 11 13.08 -0.02 -9.80
CA GLU A 11 12.48 0.69 -10.93
C GLU A 11 12.67 -0.07 -12.26
N LYS A 12 13.90 -0.53 -12.51
CA LYS A 12 14.22 -1.26 -13.73
C LYS A 12 13.54 -2.63 -13.75
N GLU A 13 13.55 -3.34 -12.64
CA GLU A 13 12.97 -4.67 -12.50
C GLU A 13 11.46 -4.65 -12.74
N PHE A 14 10.76 -3.61 -12.26
CA PHE A 14 9.34 -3.40 -12.60
C PHE A 14 9.14 -3.06 -14.08
N ALA A 15 10.01 -2.23 -14.66
CA ALA A 15 9.93 -1.91 -16.09
C ALA A 15 10.20 -3.13 -16.99
N ASP A 16 11.14 -4.00 -16.61
CA ASP A 16 11.53 -5.20 -17.35
C ASP A 16 10.41 -6.25 -17.40
N ILE A 17 9.49 -6.26 -16.41
CA ILE A 17 8.27 -7.09 -16.45
C ILE A 17 7.08 -6.41 -17.16
N GLY A 18 7.31 -5.25 -17.77
CA GLY A 18 6.32 -4.52 -18.58
C GLY A 18 5.43 -3.55 -17.82
N CYS A 19 5.74 -3.22 -16.55
CA CYS A 19 5.01 -2.20 -15.83
C CYS A 19 5.36 -0.80 -16.34
N LYS A 20 4.35 0.08 -16.45
CA LYS A 20 4.60 1.52 -16.56
C LYS A 20 4.94 2.06 -15.18
N VAL A 21 6.21 2.41 -14.97
CA VAL A 21 6.73 2.77 -13.64
C VAL A 21 6.72 4.29 -13.44
N TYR A 22 6.18 4.72 -12.29
CA TYR A 22 6.19 6.10 -11.85
C TYR A 22 6.95 6.19 -10.52
N VAL A 23 8.17 6.72 -10.55
CA VAL A 23 8.96 6.94 -9.33
C VAL A 23 8.65 8.33 -8.77
N CYS A 24 8.36 8.38 -7.47
CA CYS A 24 8.12 9.63 -6.74
C CYS A 24 9.14 9.76 -5.60
N CYS A 25 9.79 10.92 -5.51
CA CYS A 25 10.67 11.28 -4.39
C CYS A 25 10.12 12.51 -3.67
N VAL A 26 9.99 12.44 -2.34
CA VAL A 26 9.45 13.55 -1.53
C VAL A 26 10.28 14.83 -1.68
N ASP A 27 11.61 14.70 -1.71
CA ASP A 27 12.53 15.83 -1.91
C ASP A 27 12.60 16.34 -3.36
N GLY A 28 12.00 15.62 -4.32
CA GLY A 28 12.05 15.93 -5.74
C GLY A 28 13.39 15.65 -6.42
N SER A 29 14.30 14.91 -5.77
CA SER A 29 15.63 14.60 -6.32
C SER A 29 15.60 13.65 -7.52
N TYR A 30 14.51 12.92 -7.74
CA TYR A 30 14.32 12.01 -8.87
C TYR A 30 12.85 11.70 -9.14
N GLY A 31 12.48 11.56 -10.41
CA GLY A 31 11.12 11.30 -10.84
C GLY A 31 10.16 12.45 -10.50
N TYR A 32 8.95 12.11 -10.09
CA TYR A 32 7.94 13.08 -9.65
C TYR A 32 8.25 13.56 -8.23
N LYS A 33 8.14 14.87 -8.01
CA LYS A 33 8.26 15.43 -6.66
C LYS A 33 6.98 15.18 -5.88
N GLY A 34 7.09 14.57 -4.71
CA GLY A 34 5.97 14.33 -3.79
C GLY A 34 5.81 12.87 -3.38
N PHE A 35 4.59 12.51 -2.97
CA PHE A 35 4.21 11.18 -2.51
C PHE A 35 3.65 10.32 -3.66
N ALA A 36 3.63 9.01 -3.46
CA ALA A 36 3.02 8.08 -4.42
C ALA A 36 1.52 8.35 -4.63
N THR A 37 0.85 8.98 -3.67
CA THR A 37 -0.55 9.37 -3.77
C THR A 37 -0.79 10.53 -4.74
N ASP A 38 0.22 11.38 -4.96
CA ASP A 38 0.09 12.59 -5.78
C ASP A 38 0.01 12.25 -7.28
N VAL A 39 0.51 11.08 -7.69
CA VAL A 39 0.44 10.61 -9.07
C VAL A 39 -0.80 9.77 -9.36
N ILE A 40 -1.57 9.36 -8.33
CA ILE A 40 -2.75 8.51 -8.52
C ILE A 40 -3.78 9.19 -9.41
N ASP A 41 -4.00 10.49 -9.25
CA ASP A 41 -4.98 11.26 -10.04
C ASP A 41 -4.53 11.49 -11.50
N MET A 42 -3.26 11.25 -11.81
CA MET A 42 -2.68 11.44 -13.14
C MET A 42 -2.73 10.17 -13.99
N ILE A 43 -3.17 9.06 -13.42
CA ILE A 43 -3.11 7.72 -14.04
C ILE A 43 -4.53 7.19 -14.17
N ASP A 44 -4.83 6.58 -15.32
CA ASP A 44 -6.08 5.86 -15.52
C ASP A 44 -5.94 4.42 -15.01
N TYR A 45 -6.87 3.99 -14.15
CA TYR A 45 -6.87 2.66 -13.54
C TYR A 45 -8.27 2.26 -13.06
N ASP A 46 -8.49 0.95 -12.95
CA ASP A 46 -9.76 0.36 -12.50
C ASP A 46 -9.69 -0.36 -11.16
N TYR A 47 -8.48 -0.70 -10.71
CA TYR A 47 -8.26 -1.46 -9.49
C TYR A 47 -6.94 -1.09 -8.84
N ILE A 48 -6.87 -1.18 -7.51
CA ILE A 48 -5.66 -0.85 -6.74
C ILE A 48 -5.09 -2.08 -6.07
N PHE A 49 -3.77 -2.24 -6.17
CA PHE A 49 -2.97 -3.06 -5.26
C PHE A 49 -2.01 -2.11 -4.54
N THR A 50 -2.01 -2.11 -3.21
CA THR A 50 -1.18 -1.19 -2.44
C THR A 50 -0.55 -1.85 -1.23
N CYS A 51 0.70 -1.49 -0.97
CA CYS A 51 1.47 -1.90 0.18
C CYS A 51 2.39 -0.76 0.59
N GLY A 52 2.53 -0.52 1.89
CA GLY A 52 3.39 0.53 2.43
C GLY A 52 2.92 0.98 3.81
N PRO A 53 3.48 2.08 4.32
CA PRO A 53 3.12 2.59 5.64
C PRO A 53 1.63 2.92 5.75
N GLU A 54 1.06 2.70 6.92
CA GLU A 54 -0.37 2.92 7.19
C GLU A 54 -0.88 4.32 6.76
N PRO A 55 -0.16 5.44 7.00
CA PRO A 55 -0.60 6.75 6.52
C PRO A 55 -0.69 6.82 4.98
N MET A 56 0.19 6.11 4.27
CA MET A 56 0.12 6.02 2.80
C MET A 56 -1.10 5.20 2.38
N LEU A 57 -1.36 4.07 3.03
CA LEU A 57 -2.54 3.25 2.77
C LEU A 57 -3.84 4.05 2.98
N LYS A 58 -3.92 4.82 4.07
CA LYS A 58 -5.08 5.69 4.35
C LYS A 58 -5.26 6.76 3.27
N ALA A 59 -4.18 7.43 2.86
CA ALA A 59 -4.25 8.43 1.79
C ALA A 59 -4.67 7.82 0.43
N VAL A 60 -4.22 6.60 0.10
CA VAL A 60 -4.70 5.88 -1.11
C VAL A 60 -6.19 5.54 -0.99
N TYR A 61 -6.64 5.13 0.20
CA TYR A 61 -8.04 4.81 0.45
C TYR A 61 -8.95 6.03 0.26
N GLU A 62 -8.55 7.19 0.79
CA GLU A 62 -9.31 8.44 0.74
C GLU A 62 -9.32 9.06 -0.67
N ASN A 63 -8.19 9.00 -1.40
CA ASN A 63 -8.07 9.67 -2.71
C ASN A 63 -8.59 8.84 -3.89
N SER A 64 -8.75 7.52 -3.74
CA SER A 64 -9.29 6.70 -4.82
C SER A 64 -10.77 6.40 -4.62
N SER A 65 -11.55 6.43 -5.71
CA SER A 65 -12.93 5.90 -5.73
C SER A 65 -13.00 4.42 -6.14
N LYS A 66 -11.91 3.86 -6.66
CA LYS A 66 -11.86 2.48 -7.17
C LYS A 66 -11.72 1.48 -6.02
N SER A 67 -12.15 0.24 -6.29
CA SER A 67 -11.93 -0.90 -5.40
C SER A 67 -10.45 -1.30 -5.39
N GLY A 68 -10.03 -2.09 -4.39
CA GLY A 68 -8.65 -2.51 -4.31
C GLY A 68 -8.31 -3.41 -3.14
N GLN A 69 -7.03 -3.75 -3.07
CA GLN A 69 -6.41 -4.60 -2.08
C GLN A 69 -5.30 -3.85 -1.37
N PHE A 70 -5.34 -3.87 -0.04
CA PHE A 70 -4.44 -3.16 0.85
C PHE A 70 -3.70 -4.19 1.70
N SER A 71 -2.38 -4.29 1.53
CA SER A 71 -1.55 -5.17 2.35
C SER A 71 -1.14 -4.43 3.63
N PHE A 72 -1.71 -4.85 4.76
CA PHE A 72 -1.43 -4.27 6.07
C PHE A 72 -0.20 -4.88 6.73
N GLU A 73 0.49 -4.06 7.49
CA GLU A 73 1.51 -4.48 8.45
C GLU A 73 0.96 -4.32 9.86
N GLU A 74 1.26 -5.27 10.73
CA GLU A 74 0.88 -5.25 12.14
C GLU A 74 1.97 -5.85 13.01
N ARG A 75 1.93 -5.57 14.31
CA ARG A 75 2.84 -6.24 15.25
C ARG A 75 2.46 -7.71 15.39
N MET A 76 3.34 -8.58 14.89
CA MET A 76 3.15 -10.03 14.93
C MET A 76 4.00 -10.66 16.02
N GLY A 77 3.40 -11.59 16.77
CA GLY A 77 4.11 -12.48 17.70
C GLY A 77 4.32 -13.86 17.08
N CYS A 78 3.23 -14.62 16.91
CA CYS A 78 3.31 -16.01 16.40
C CYS A 78 3.43 -16.13 14.88
N GLY A 79 2.85 -15.21 14.09
CA GLY A 79 2.88 -15.28 12.62
C GLY A 79 1.98 -16.35 11.97
N PHE A 80 1.33 -17.23 12.74
CA PHE A 80 0.46 -18.30 12.21
C PHE A 80 -0.97 -18.30 12.78
N GLY A 81 -1.34 -17.25 13.54
CA GLY A 81 -2.71 -16.98 13.96
C GLY A 81 -3.10 -17.40 15.39
N ALA A 82 -2.17 -17.92 16.20
CA ALA A 82 -2.47 -18.38 17.56
C ALA A 82 -2.53 -17.26 18.61
N CYS A 83 -1.60 -16.31 18.60
CA CYS A 83 -1.45 -15.34 19.70
C CYS A 83 -2.43 -14.16 19.66
N MET A 84 -3.20 -14.00 18.58
CA MET A 84 -4.13 -12.88 18.36
C MET A 84 -3.50 -11.47 18.37
N GLY A 85 -2.17 -11.34 18.41
CA GLY A 85 -1.47 -10.04 18.56
C GLY A 85 -1.65 -9.08 17.38
N CYS A 86 -1.72 -9.61 16.16
CA CYS A 86 -1.90 -8.83 14.92
C CYS A 86 -3.37 -8.70 14.52
N THR A 87 -4.27 -8.50 15.48
CA THR A 87 -5.71 -8.44 15.20
C THR A 87 -6.13 -7.03 14.84
N CYS A 88 -6.77 -6.87 13.67
CA CYS A 88 -7.37 -5.62 13.21
C CYS A 88 -8.90 -5.74 13.19
N LYS A 89 -9.58 -4.62 13.38
CA LYS A 89 -11.04 -4.53 13.24
C LYS A 89 -11.39 -4.22 11.79
N THR A 90 -12.33 -4.97 11.23
CA THR A 90 -12.91 -4.74 9.89
C THR A 90 -14.41 -4.56 10.00
N LYS A 91 -15.08 -4.18 8.91
CA LYS A 91 -16.55 -4.07 8.86
C LYS A 91 -17.25 -5.41 9.09
N TYR A 92 -16.56 -6.53 8.85
CA TYR A 92 -17.11 -7.88 8.94
C TYR A 92 -16.59 -8.64 10.17
N GLY A 93 -16.04 -7.93 11.16
CA GLY A 93 -15.49 -8.50 12.39
C GLY A 93 -13.98 -8.35 12.51
N TYR A 94 -13.38 -9.05 13.46
CA TYR A 94 -11.94 -9.01 13.69
C TYR A 94 -11.21 -9.99 12.77
N LYS A 95 -10.09 -9.56 12.19
CA LYS A 95 -9.21 -10.38 11.35
C LYS A 95 -7.78 -10.31 11.86
N ARG A 96 -7.04 -11.42 11.81
CA ARG A 96 -5.61 -11.48 12.16
C ARG A 96 -4.79 -11.27 10.90
N ILE A 97 -3.97 -10.23 10.84
CA ILE A 97 -3.18 -9.91 9.64
C ILE A 97 -2.27 -11.07 9.21
N CYS A 98 -1.68 -11.82 10.14
CA CYS A 98 -0.82 -12.95 9.79
C CYS A 98 -1.54 -14.20 9.24
N LYS A 99 -2.86 -14.33 9.43
CA LYS A 99 -3.60 -15.57 9.12
C LYS A 99 -4.79 -15.34 8.19
N ASP A 100 -5.52 -14.27 8.44
CA ASP A 100 -6.72 -13.87 7.71
C ASP A 100 -6.41 -12.70 6.73
N GLY A 101 -5.24 -12.06 6.87
CA GLY A 101 -4.68 -11.07 5.93
C GLY A 101 -3.44 -11.63 5.19
N PRO A 102 -2.38 -10.82 4.92
CA PRO A 102 -2.23 -9.40 5.25
C PRO A 102 -3.02 -8.48 4.32
N VAL A 103 -3.50 -9.02 3.20
CA VAL A 103 -4.29 -8.29 2.21
C VAL A 103 -5.74 -8.23 2.64
N LEU A 104 -6.25 -7.02 2.82
CA LEU A 104 -7.66 -6.73 3.04
C LEU A 104 -8.25 -6.02 1.81
N PHE A 105 -9.50 -6.29 1.49
CA PHE A 105 -10.22 -5.55 0.46
C PHE A 105 -10.57 -4.15 0.95
N LYS A 106 -10.59 -3.16 0.05
CA LYS A 106 -10.93 -1.78 0.39
C LYS A 106 -12.27 -1.69 1.13
N GLU A 107 -13.24 -2.48 0.69
CA GLU A 107 -14.62 -2.44 1.16
C GLU A 107 -14.76 -2.92 2.61
N GLU A 108 -13.84 -3.74 3.11
CA GLU A 108 -13.86 -4.25 4.49
C GLU A 108 -13.10 -3.39 5.51
N ILE A 109 -12.23 -2.48 5.05
CA ILE A 109 -11.37 -1.67 5.93
C ILE A 109 -12.19 -0.64 6.71
N ILE A 110 -11.78 -0.40 7.96
CA ILE A 110 -12.23 0.71 8.80
C ILE A 110 -11.02 1.63 9.04
N TRP A 111 -11.17 2.92 8.75
CA TRP A 111 -10.13 3.96 8.90
C TRP A 111 -10.50 5.03 9.92
#